data_AF-A0A2L1U2H4-F1
#
_entry.id   AF-A0A2L1U2H4-F1
#
_cell.length_a   1.000
_cell.length_b   1.000
_cell.length_c   1.000
_cell.angle_alpha   90.00
_cell.angle_beta   90.00
_cell.angle_gamma   90.00
#
_symmetry.space_group_name_H-M   'P 1'
#
loop_
_entity.id
_entity.type
_entity.pdbx_description
1 polymer ?
#
loop_
_entity_poly.entity_id
_entity_poly.type
_entity_poly.pdbx_seq_one_letter_code
_entity_poly.pdbx_strand_id
1 'polypeptide(L)' 'MKIMNNGKCEQCEQFKEEILHLQTRKTEYHFCTGCLEKYFQGLIVFD' A
#
# COMPACT_ATOMS: atom_id res chain seq x y z
N MET A 1 2.64 6.49 -8.91
CA MET A 1 1.61 6.06 -7.95
C MET A 1 0.28 6.08 -8.66
N LYS A 2 -0.46 4.97 -8.64
CA LYS A 2 -1.81 4.89 -9.20
C LYS A 2 -2.80 4.53 -8.08
N ILE A 3 -4.00 5.08 -8.13
CA ILE A 3 -5.07 4.71 -7.20
C ILE A 3 -5.93 3.67 -7.91
N MET A 4 -6.11 2.52 -7.28
CA MET A 4 -7.02 1.45 -7.69
C MET A 4 -8.17 1.41 -6.70
N ASN A 5 -9.40 1.34 -7.22
CA ASN A 5 -10.57 1.18 -6.38
C ASN A 5 -10.80 -0.30 -6.07
N ASN A 6 -11.25 -0.60 -4.85
CA ASN A 6 -11.56 -1.95 -4.35
C ASN A 6 -10.40 -2.95 -4.51
N GLY A 7 -9.31 -2.75 -3.76
CA GLY A 7 -8.18 -3.68 -3.72
C GLY A 7 -7.90 -4.22 -2.32
N LYS A 8 -7.11 -5.29 -2.23
CA LYS A 8 -6.58 -5.80 -0.96
C LYS A 8 -5.26 -5.08 -0.66
N CYS A 9 -5.12 -4.52 0.54
CA CYS A 9 -3.83 -4.02 1.01
C CYS A 9 -2.94 -5.20 1.40
N GLU A 10 -1.71 -5.26 0.89
CA GLU A 10 -0.78 -6.35 1.20
C GLU A 10 -0.30 -6.33 2.66
N GLN A 11 -0.27 -5.14 3.28
CA GLN A 11 0.23 -4.99 4.65
C GLN A 11 -0.77 -5.46 5.72
N CYS A 12 -2.03 -5.05 5.61
CA CYS A 12 -3.05 -5.36 6.62
C CYS A 12 -4.05 -6.42 6.17
N GLU A 13 -3.89 -6.92 4.94
CA GLU A 13 -4.75 -7.91 4.30
C GLU A 13 -6.24 -7.53 4.20
N GLN A 14 -6.57 -6.27 4.43
CA GLN A 14 -7.95 -5.76 4.34
C GLN A 14 -8.27 -5.29 2.92
N PHE A 15 -9.48 -5.58 2.47
CA PHE A 15 -10.04 -4.92 1.29
C PHE A 15 -10.39 -3.47 1.64
N LYS A 16 -9.95 -2.55 0.79
CA LYS A 16 -10.22 -1.11 0.91
C LYS A 16 -10.72 -0.57 -0.41
N GLU A 17 -11.60 0.42 -0.30
CA GLU A 17 -12.14 1.13 -1.45
C GLU A 17 -11.04 1.87 -2.19
N GLU A 18 -10.03 2.37 -1.49
CA GLU A 18 -8.88 3.05 -2.10
C GLU A 18 -7.58 2.31 -1.78
N ILE A 19 -6.94 1.78 -2.82
CA ILE A 19 -5.61 1.17 -2.76
C ILE A 19 -4.65 1.94 -3.66
N LEU A 20 -3.48 2.21 -3.10
CA LEU A 20 -2.36 2.91 -3.70
C LEU A 20 -1.40 1.86 -4.26
N HIS A 21 -1.26 1.87 -5.58
CA HIS A 21 -0.26 1.11 -6.31
C HIS A 21 1.07 1.86 -6.33
N LEU A 22 2.05 1.32 -5.61
CA LEU A 22 3.41 1.82 -5.52
C LEU A 22 4.33 0.91 -6.34
N GLN A 23 4.77 1.39 -7.50
CA GLN A 23 5.73 0.68 -8.34
C GLN A 23 7.13 1.24 -8.15
N THR A 24 8.06 0.38 -7.74
CA THR A 24 9.50 0.66 -7.73
C THR A 24 10.17 0.01 -8.95
N ARG A 25 11.48 0.19 -9.13
CA ARG A 25 12.21 -0.43 -10.26
C ARG A 25 12.21 -1.96 -10.24
N LYS A 26 11.91 -2.60 -9.11
CA LYS A 26 11.99 -4.05 -8.91
C LYS A 26 10.70 -4.69 -8.42
N THR A 27 9.85 -3.93 -7.74
CA THR A 27 8.70 -4.48 -7.01
C THR A 27 7.49 -3.57 -7.15
N GLU A 28 6.33 -4.19 -7.33
CA GLU A 28 5.03 -3.55 -7.29
C GLU A 28 4.36 -3.86 -5.96
N TYR A 29 3.82 -2.84 -5.30
CA TYR A 29 3.16 -2.96 -4.01
C TYR A 29 1.77 -2.33 -4.01
N HIS A 30 0.84 -2.92 -3.27
CA HIS A 30 -0.54 -2.46 -3.11
C HIS A 30 -0.85 -2.10 -1.64
N PHE A 31 -1.00 -0.80 -1.36
CA PHE A 31 -1.20 -0.30 0.00
C PHE A 31 -2.47 0.50 0.17
N CYS A 32 -3.14 0.38 1.30
CA CYS A 32 -4.10 1.42 1.69
C CYS A 32 -3.37 2.65 2.22
N THR A 33 -4.01 3.81 2.15
CA THR A 33 -3.45 5.10 2.61
C THR A 33 -2.89 5.01 4.03
N GLY A 34 -3.63 4.40 4.96
CA GLY A 34 -3.19 4.29 6.35
C GLY A 34 -1.95 3.40 6.57
N CYS A 35 -1.74 2.36 5.74
CA CYS A 35 -0.49 1.59 5.81
C CYS A 35 0.67 2.39 5.21
N LEU A 36 0.42 3.09 4.11
CA LEU A 36 1.44 3.92 3.48
C LEU A 36 1.93 5.05 4.40
N GLU A 37 1.04 5.70 5.14
CA GLU A 37 1.41 6.73 6.12
C GLU A 37 2.30 6.16 7.23
N LYS A 38 1.94 4.99 7.77
CA LYS A 38 2.76 4.31 8.79
C LYS A 38 4.15 3.95 8.27
N TYR A 39 4.27 3.59 6.99
CA TYR A 39 5.56 3.33 6.37
C TYR A 39 6.42 4.59 6.31
N PHE A 40 5.87 5.72 5.86
CA PHE A 40 6.61 6.99 5.82
C PHE A 40 6.98 7.51 7.22
N GLN A 41 6.21 7.14 8.24
CA GLN A 41 6.53 7.41 9.65
C GLN A 41 7.57 6.44 10.23
N GLY A 42 8.01 5.42 9.47
CA GLY A 42 8.93 4.39 9.95
C GLY A 42 8.34 3.43 10.97
N LEU A 43 7.01 3.36 11.09
CA LEU A 43 6.30 2.47 12.02
C LEU A 43 6.11 1.06 11.47
N ILE A 44 6.25 0.89 10.15
CA ILE A 44 6.23 -0.40 9.45
C ILE A 44 7.30 -0.40 8.35
N VAL A 45 7.81 -1.58 8.02
CA VAL A 45 8.72 -1.82 6.89
C VAL A 45 8.05 -2.77 5.90
N PHE A 46 8.37 -2.59 4.61
CA PHE A 46 7.98 -3.52 3.56
C PHE A 46 9.08 -4.56 3.41
N ASP A 47 8.73 -5.84 3.47
CA ASP A 47 9.60 -6.95 3.07
C ASP A 47 9.50 -7.17 1.54
#